data_AF-A0A662GGL0-F1
#
_entry.id   AF-A0A662GGL0-F1
#
_cell.length_a   1.000
_cell.length_b   1.000
_cell.length_c   1.000
_cell.angle_alpha   90.00
_cell.angle_beta   90.00
_cell.angle_gamma   90.00
#
_symmetry.space_group_name_H-M   'P 1'
#
loop_
_entity.id
_entity.type
_entity.pdbx_description
1 polymer ?
#
loop_
_entity_poly.entity_id
_entity_poly.type
_entity_poly.pdbx_seq_one_letter_code
_entity_poly.pdbx_strand_id
1 'polypeptide(L)' 'MGDLLRVYRVIIIGAGIIGASIARLLSKYKNLKIFLVEKEPDVGWGATKANTAII' A
#
# COMPACT_ATOMS: atom_id res chain seq x y z
N MET A 1 29.65 12.61 -4.67
CA MET A 1 28.56 13.40 -4.08
C MET A 1 27.30 13.23 -4.93
N GLY A 2 26.72 12.02 -4.98
CA GLY A 2 25.58 11.70 -5.84
C GLY A 2 24.46 11.07 -5.02
N ASP A 3 23.25 11.60 -5.19
CA ASP A 3 21.97 11.16 -4.61
C ASP A 3 21.73 11.37 -3.10
N LEU A 4 21.68 12.65 -2.69
CA LEU A 4 21.15 13.10 -1.38
C LEU A 4 19.60 13.04 -1.31
N LEU A 5 19.00 11.87 -1.63
CA LEU A 5 17.57 11.47 -1.61
C LEU A 5 16.92 11.30 -3.00
N ARG A 6 17.38 10.32 -3.77
CA ARG A 6 16.64 9.85 -4.96
C ARG A 6 15.29 9.25 -4.52
N VAL A 7 14.19 9.80 -5.05
CA VAL A 7 12.83 9.33 -4.76
C VAL A 7 12.48 8.15 -5.67
N TYR A 8 12.15 7.00 -5.09
CA TYR A 8 11.69 5.81 -5.81
C TYR A 8 10.17 5.75 -5.82
N ARG A 9 9.60 5.28 -6.94
CA ARG A 9 8.15 5.11 -7.08
C ARG A 9 7.79 3.64 -6.92
N VAL A 10 6.79 3.37 -6.09
CA VAL A 10 6.28 2.02 -5.84
C VAL A 10 4.80 2.01 -6.15
N ILE A 11 4.34 1.08 -6.98
CA ILE A 11 2.92 0.83 -7.22
C ILE A 11 2.57 -0.50 -6.54
N ILE A 12 1.56 -0.47 -5.70
CA ILE A 12 0.97 -1.65 -5.05
C ILE A 12 -0.39 -1.87 -5.70
N ILE A 13 -0.61 -3.08 -6.22
CA ILE A 13 -1.87 -3.47 -6.86
C ILE A 13 -2.67 -4.32 -5.87
N GLY A 14 -3.89 -3.88 -5.58
CA GLY A 14 -4.80 -4.44 -4.57
C GLY A 14 -4.72 -3.67 -3.25
N ALA A 15 -5.81 -3.00 -2.86
CA ALA A 15 -5.99 -2.29 -1.59
C ALA A 15 -6.75 -3.11 -0.53
N GLY A 16 -6.59 -4.43 -0.56
CA GLY A 16 -6.92 -5.29 0.58
C GLY A 16 -5.98 -5.09 1.78
N ILE A 17 -6.18 -5.84 2.86
CA ILE A 17 -5.42 -5.69 4.11
C ILE A 17 -3.91 -5.83 3.91
N ILE A 18 -3.48 -6.73 3.01
CA ILE A 18 -2.07 -6.94 2.69
C ILE A 18 -1.48 -5.72 1.96
N GLY A 19 -2.13 -5.26 0.87
CA GLY A 19 -1.64 -4.10 0.12
C GLY A 19 -1.63 -2.82 0.95
N ALA A 20 -2.67 -2.60 1.76
CA ALA A 20 -2.73 -1.50 2.71
C ALA A 20 -1.63 -1.59 3.78
N SER A 21 -1.34 -2.78 4.30
CA SER A 21 -0.26 -3.00 5.29
C SER A 21 1.12 -2.74 4.69
N ILE A 22 1.36 -3.19 3.45
CA ILE A 22 2.61 -2.89 2.73
C ILE A 22 2.73 -1.38 2.51
N ALA A 23 1.67 -0.72 2.00
CA ALA A 23 1.66 0.72 1.80
C ALA A 23 1.94 1.48 3.11
N ARG A 24 1.32 1.04 4.21
CA ARG A 24 1.53 1.62 5.55
C ARG A 24 2.97 1.47 6.02
N LEU A 25 3.58 0.31 5.85
CA LEU A 25 4.99 0.10 6.21
C LEU A 25 5.92 0.96 5.35
N LEU A 26 5.73 0.94 4.03
CA LEU A 26 6.56 1.69 3.08
C LEU A 26 6.41 3.21 3.23
N SER A 27 5.25 3.70 3.71
CA SER A 27 5.04 5.13 3.99
C SER A 27 6.00 5.72 5.03
N LYS A 28 6.68 4.88 5.82
CA LYS A 28 7.67 5.31 6.81
C LYS A 28 8.99 5.78 6.18
N TYR A 29 9.30 5.35 4.95
CA TYR A 29 10.54 5.71 4.27
C TYR A 29 10.38 7.03 3.50
N LYS A 30 11.28 7.99 3.76
CA LYS A 30 11.18 9.35 3.21
C LYS A 30 11.47 9.45 1.72
N ASN A 31 12.18 8.48 1.16
CA ASN A 31 12.58 8.45 -0.25
C ASN A 31 11.66 7.57 -1.12
N LEU A 32 10.50 7.15 -0.62
CA LEU A 32 9.52 6.37 -1.37
C LEU A 32 8.26 7.19 -1.65
N LYS A 33 7.82 7.16 -2.91
CA LYS A 33 6.50 7.62 -3.35
C LYS A 33 5.64 6.41 -3.68
N ILE A 34 4.68 6.11 -2.81
CA ILE A 34 3.82 4.93 -2.93
C ILE A 34 2.49 5.32 -3.60
N PHE A 35 2.06 4.49 -4.54
CA PHE A 35 0.72 4.50 -5.13
C PHE A 35 0.06 3.16 -4.78
N LEU A 36 -1.12 3.19 -4.20
CA LEU A 36 -1.94 2.01 -3.93
C LEU A 36 -3.16 2.07 -4.86
N VAL A 37 -3.36 1.01 -5.65
CA VAL A 37 -4.41 0.96 -6.67
C VAL A 37 -5.32 -0.23 -6.39
N GLU A 38 -6.63 -0.02 -6.43
CA GLU A 38 -7.65 -1.05 -6.28
C GLU A 38 -8.52 -1.07 -7.55
N LYS A 39 -8.89 -2.27 -8.00
CA LYS A 39 -9.81 -2.44 -9.12
C LYS A 39 -11.26 -2.25 -8.70
N GLU A 40 -11.58 -2.56 -7.44
CA GLU A 40 -12.92 -2.45 -6.88
C GLU A 40 -13.26 -1.00 -6.48
N PRO A 41 -14.56 -0.66 -6.34
CA PRO A 41 -14.97 0.72 -6.03
C PRO A 41 -14.51 1.26 -4.67
N ASP A 42 -14.13 0.37 -3.76
CA ASP A 42 -13.74 0.70 -2.38
C ASP A 42 -12.58 -0.20 -1.91
N VAL A 43 -11.79 0.29 -0.96
CA VAL A 43 -10.67 -0.47 -0.38
C VAL A 43 -11.18 -1.66 0.44
N GLY A 44 -10.34 -2.68 0.58
CA GLY A 44 -10.68 -3.85 1.39
C GLY A 44 -11.74 -4.76 0.77
N TRP A 45 -12.19 -4.53 -0.46
CA TRP A 45 -13.18 -5.40 -1.11
C TRP A 45 -12.70 -6.86 -1.21
N GLY A 46 -13.64 -7.82 -1.29
CA GLY A 46 -13.32 -9.25 -1.26
C GLY A 46 -12.95 -9.77 0.14
N ALA A 47 -11.90 -10.58 0.25
CA ALA A 47 -11.55 -11.30 1.48
C ALA A 47 -11.25 -10.40 2.70
N THR A 48 -10.78 -9.16 2.47
CA THR A 48 -10.51 -8.21 3.57
C THR A 48 -11.78 -7.69 4.24
N LYS A 49 -12.88 -7.56 3.50
CA LYS A 49 -14.19 -7.16 4.02
C LYS A 49 -15.05 -8.37 4.40
N ALA A 50 -14.84 -9.52 3.75
CA ALA A 50 -15.61 -10.75 3.95
C ALA A 50 -15.05 -11.70 5.04
N ASN A 51 -14.26 -11.20 5.99
CA ASN A 51 -13.82 -11.98 7.16
C ASN A 51 -14.68 -11.66 8.40
N THR A 52 -14.55 -12.45 9.46
CA THR A 52 -15.29 -12.29 10.72
C THR A 52 -14.77 -11.14 11.60
N ALA A 53 -13.71 -10.46 11.19
CA ALA A 53 -13.01 -9.41 11.94
C ALA A 53 -12.60 -9.80 13.36
N ILE A 54 -12.46 -11.12 13.63
CA ILE A 54 -11.91 -11.64 14.88
C ILE A 54 -10.38 -11.48 14.83
N ILE A 55 -9.81 -10.91 15.88
CA ILE A 55 -8.36 -10.74 16.07
C ILE A 55 -7.86 -11.82 17.03
#